data_AF-A0A8J2TBD2-F1
#
_entry.id   AF-A0A8J2TBD2-F1
#
_cell.length_a   1.000
_cell.length_b   1.000
_cell.length_c   1.000
_cell.angle_alpha   90.00
_cell.angle_beta   90.00
_cell.angle_gamma   90.00
#
_symmetry.space_group_name_H-M   'P 1'
#
loop_
_entity.id
_entity.type
_entity.pdbx_description
1 polymer ?
#
loop_
_entity_poly.entity_id
_entity_poly.type
_entity_poly.pdbx_seq_one_letter_code
_entity_poly.pdbx_strand_id
1 'polypeptide(L)'
;MGGSRDLNLHKSWNPKLVRNRKKIEKTEQLLLERQKQLIKESNQKQIEDHASIDKGNLSWMYQEPKQKQEQTTKRQPTQQLLDRKTTTSKVQKPQKKKNKCDYSKDDPMSSLKQK
;
A
#
# COMPACT_ATOMS: atom_id res chain seq x y z
N MET A 1 -34.51 -56.37 -32.69
CA MET A 1 -34.90 -54.95 -32.50
C MET A 1 -33.67 -54.16 -32.08
N GLY A 2 -32.88 -53.69 -33.05
CA GLY A 2 -31.63 -52.96 -32.81
C GLY A 2 -31.80 -51.48 -33.15
N GLY A 3 -32.49 -50.75 -32.28
CA GLY A 3 -32.78 -49.32 -32.47
C GLY A 3 -31.72 -48.45 -31.82
N SER A 4 -30.77 -47.99 -32.64
CA SER A 4 -29.82 -46.90 -32.45
C SER A 4 -29.77 -46.22 -31.08
N ARG A 5 -28.87 -46.70 -30.21
CA ARG A 5 -28.38 -45.89 -29.07
C ARG A 5 -27.76 -44.61 -29.65
N ASP A 6 -28.03 -43.46 -29.02
CA ASP A 6 -27.47 -42.16 -29.42
C ASP A 6 -25.97 -42.29 -29.71
N LEU A 7 -25.59 -42.07 -30.98
CA LEU A 7 -24.22 -42.19 -31.46
C LEU A 7 -23.27 -41.29 -30.66
N ASN A 8 -23.77 -40.17 -30.15
CA ASN A 8 -22.98 -39.24 -29.35
C ASN A 8 -22.59 -39.83 -28.00
N LEU A 9 -23.36 -40.76 -27.43
CA LEU A 9 -23.00 -41.44 -26.17
C LEU A 9 -21.77 -42.35 -26.33
N HIS A 10 -21.36 -42.66 -27.55
CA HIS A 10 -20.13 -43.40 -27.83
C HIS A 10 -18.91 -42.49 -28.05
N LYS A 11 -19.11 -41.17 -28.15
CA LYS A 11 -18.04 -40.22 -28.42
C LYS A 11 -17.41 -39.72 -27.12
N SER A 12 -16.11 -39.89 -27.00
CA SER A 12 -15.33 -39.47 -25.82
C SER A 12 -15.39 -37.98 -25.51
N TRP A 13 -15.67 -37.13 -26.50
CA TRP A 13 -15.84 -35.70 -26.33
C TRP A 13 -17.21 -35.30 -25.76
N ASN A 14 -18.19 -36.21 -25.73
CA ASN A 14 -19.54 -35.86 -25.29
C ASN A 14 -19.57 -35.51 -23.79
N PRO A 15 -19.94 -34.28 -23.40
CA PRO A 15 -19.95 -33.85 -22.00
C PRO A 15 -21.02 -34.56 -21.18
N LYS A 16 -22.06 -35.11 -21.83
CA LYS A 16 -23.14 -35.86 -21.17
C LYS A 16 -22.72 -37.27 -20.76
N LEU A 17 -21.52 -37.73 -21.10
CA LEU A 17 -21.02 -38.99 -20.60
C LEU A 17 -20.74 -38.92 -19.10
N VAL A 18 -21.20 -39.94 -18.36
CA VAL A 18 -20.96 -40.06 -16.91
C VAL A 18 -19.48 -39.91 -16.57
N ARG A 19 -18.59 -40.48 -17.38
CA ARG A 19 -17.14 -40.39 -17.20
C ARG A 19 -16.63 -38.95 -17.30
N ASN A 20 -17.18 -38.15 -18.22
CA ASN A 20 -16.78 -36.76 -18.41
C ASN A 20 -17.38 -35.86 -17.33
N ARG A 21 -18.65 -36.08 -16.94
CA ARG A 21 -19.25 -35.39 -15.78
C ARG A 21 -18.43 -35.58 -14.50
N LYS A 22 -18.00 -36.80 -14.21
CA LYS A 22 -17.11 -37.08 -13.05
C LYS A 22 -15.76 -36.38 -13.14
N LYS A 23 -15.21 -36.18 -14.34
CA LYS A 23 -13.97 -35.41 -14.52
C LYS A 23 -14.21 -33.93 -14.23
N ILE A 24 -15.30 -33.38 -14.76
CA ILE A 24 -15.71 -31.98 -14.55
C ILE A 24 -15.93 -31.72 -13.06
N GLU A 25 -16.69 -32.57 -12.38
CA GLU A 25 -16.95 -32.45 -10.94
C GLU A 25 -15.66 -32.44 -10.11
N LYS A 26 -14.70 -33.33 -10.41
CA LYS A 26 -13.38 -33.33 -9.75
C LYS A 26 -12.61 -32.03 -10.00
N THR A 27 -12.64 -31.51 -11.22
CA THR A 27 -11.96 -30.24 -11.54
C THR A 27 -12.62 -29.05 -10.86
N GLU A 28 -13.96 -29.02 -10.78
CA GLU A 28 -14.71 -27.99 -10.06
C GLU A 28 -14.39 -27.99 -8.57
N GLN A 29 -14.34 -29.17 -7.95
CA GLN A 29 -13.95 -29.31 -6.55
C GLN A 29 -12.53 -28.77 -6.29
N LEU A 30 -11.57 -29.11 -7.15
CA LEU A 30 -10.19 -28.62 -7.03
C LEU A 30 -10.12 -27.09 -7.17
N LEU A 31 -10.86 -26.52 -8.12
CA LEU A 31 -10.92 -25.07 -8.31
C LEU A 31 -11.54 -24.34 -7.10
N LEU A 32 -12.60 -24.91 -6.53
CA LEU A 32 -13.21 -24.38 -5.31
C LEU A 32 -12.26 -24.45 -4.11
N GLU A 33 -11.50 -25.55 -3.97
CA GLU A 33 -10.50 -25.67 -2.91
C GLU A 33 -9.38 -24.64 -3.07
N ARG A 34 -8.87 -24.49 -4.30
CA ARG A 34 -7.85 -23.48 -4.62
C ARG A 34 -8.34 -22.07 -4.32
N GLN A 35 -9.60 -21.75 -4.65
CA GLN A 35 -10.19 -20.45 -4.33
C GLN A 35 -10.24 -20.22 -2.81
N LYS A 36 -10.63 -21.23 -2.03
CA LYS A 36 -10.63 -21.13 -0.56
C LYS A 36 -9.22 -20.91 0.00
N GLN A 37 -8.21 -21.57 -0.57
CA GLN A 37 -6.81 -21.39 -0.17
C GLN A 37 -6.34 -19.96 -0.46
N LEU A 38 -6.61 -19.42 -1.65
CA LEU A 38 -6.25 -18.04 -2.01
C LEU A 38 -6.89 -17.00 -1.08
N ILE A 39 -8.15 -17.21 -0.68
CA ILE A 39 -8.82 -16.31 0.29
C ILE A 39 -8.12 -16.37 1.65
N LYS A 40 -7.76 -17.57 2.12
CA LYS A 40 -7.01 -17.74 3.38
C LYS A 40 -5.64 -17.06 3.31
N GLU A 41 -4.91 -17.26 2.23
CA GLU A 41 -3.61 -16.61 2.00
C GLU A 41 -3.73 -15.09 1.95
N SER A 42 -4.75 -14.56 1.27
CA SER A 42 -5.03 -13.12 1.24
C SER A 42 -5.32 -12.57 2.63
N ASN A 43 -6.15 -13.24 3.42
CA ASN A 43 -6.47 -12.82 4.77
C ASN A 43 -5.24 -12.87 5.69
N GLN A 44 -4.41 -13.92 5.56
CA GLN A 44 -3.17 -14.05 6.30
C GLN A 44 -2.19 -12.92 5.98
N LYS A 45 -2.03 -12.58 4.70
CA LYS A 45 -1.21 -11.44 4.27
C LYS A 45 -1.71 -10.12 4.85
N GLN A 46 -3.02 -9.88 4.84
CA GLN A 46 -3.58 -8.67 5.47
C GLN A 46 -3.25 -8.60 6.96
N ILE A 47 -3.36 -9.73 7.69
CA ILE A 47 -3.01 -9.78 9.11
C ILE A 47 -1.51 -9.49 9.31
N GLU A 48 -0.63 -10.08 8.49
CA GLU A 48 0.82 -9.85 8.56
C GLU A 48 1.20 -8.39 8.24
N ASP A 49 0.57 -7.79 7.23
CA ASP A 49 0.76 -6.39 6.88
C ASP A 49 0.33 -5.47 8.05
N HIS A 50 -0.83 -5.74 8.66
CA HIS A 50 -1.29 -4.99 9.83
C HIS A 50 -0.39 -5.20 11.06
N ALA A 51 0.06 -6.42 11.33
CA ALA A 51 0.95 -6.74 12.46
C ALA A 51 2.36 -6.14 12.29
N SER A 52 2.80 -5.91 11.05
CA SER A 52 4.11 -5.31 10.75
C SER A 52 4.14 -3.79 10.97
N ILE A 53 2.98 -3.12 10.93
CA ILE A 53 2.86 -1.66 11.10
C ILE A 53 3.10 -1.22 12.55
N ASP A 54 2.84 -2.08 13.55
CA ASP A 54 2.84 -1.68 14.96
C ASP A 54 4.23 -1.58 15.62
N LYS A 55 5.31 -2.09 15.00
CA LYS A 55 6.62 -2.16 15.68
C LYS A 55 7.51 -0.91 15.52
N GLY A 56 7.12 0.06 14.69
CA GLY A 56 8.01 1.19 14.37
C GLY A 56 7.35 2.54 14.09
N ASN A 57 6.04 2.57 13.82
CA ASN A 57 5.34 3.77 13.32
C ASN A 57 5.37 4.95 14.31
N LEU A 58 5.42 4.72 15.63
CA LEU A 58 5.51 5.78 16.65
C LEU A 58 6.85 5.82 17.39
N SER A 59 7.84 5.01 17.01
CA SER A 59 9.12 4.96 17.73
C SER A 59 9.87 6.29 17.71
N TRP A 60 9.75 7.07 16.63
CA TRP A 60 10.32 8.40 16.48
C TRP A 60 9.70 9.44 17.42
N MET A 61 8.45 9.24 17.84
CA MET A 61 7.69 10.20 18.64
C MET A 61 8.01 10.09 20.14
N TYR A 62 8.40 8.89 20.59
CA TYR A 62 8.81 8.60 21.97
C TYR A 62 10.33 8.41 22.10
N GLN A 63 11.09 8.76 21.06
CA GLN A 63 12.54 8.73 21.14
C GLN A 63 12.98 9.91 22.01
N GLU A 64 13.14 9.68 23.31
CA GLU A 64 13.61 10.72 24.21
C GLU A 64 14.94 11.27 23.70
N PRO A 65 15.10 12.62 23.67
CA PRO A 65 16.38 13.21 23.34
C PRO A 65 17.39 12.65 24.34
N LYS A 66 18.35 11.85 23.86
CA LYS A 66 19.48 11.42 24.67
C LYS A 66 20.16 12.69 25.17
N GLN A 67 19.90 13.08 26.42
CA GLN A 67 20.55 14.20 27.06
C GLN A 67 22.05 13.90 27.04
N LYS A 68 22.74 14.53 26.09
CA LYS A 68 24.20 14.55 26.09
C LYS A 68 24.56 15.33 27.34
N GLN A 69 25.07 14.61 28.35
CA GLN A 69 25.73 15.19 29.50
C GLN A 69 26.61 16.34 29.03
N GLU A 70 26.30 17.53 29.54
CA GLU A 70 26.96 18.78 29.24
C GLU A 70 28.46 18.65 29.56
N GLN A 71 29.31 18.77 28.54
CA GLN A 71 30.63 19.37 28.73
C GLN A 71 30.53 20.84 28.34
N THR A 72 30.43 21.68 29.37
CA THR A 72 30.43 23.13 29.27
C THR A 72 31.76 23.62 28.70
N THR A 73 31.84 23.81 27.39
CA THR A 73 32.83 24.71 26.78
C THR A 73 32.12 25.94 26.25
N LYS A 74 32.20 27.01 27.06
CA LYS A 74 31.71 28.35 26.74
C LYS A 74 32.31 28.80 25.40
N ARG A 75 31.51 28.84 24.34
CA ARG A 75 31.84 29.59 23.13
C ARG A 75 31.18 30.96 23.21
N GLN A 76 32.02 31.97 23.38
CA GLN A 76 31.65 33.39 23.26
C GLN A 76 30.95 33.64 21.90
N PRO A 77 29.90 34.46 21.83
CA PRO A 77 29.35 34.88 20.55
C PRO A 77 30.30 35.90 19.95
N THR A 78 31.11 35.48 18.96
CA THR A 78 31.85 36.44 18.14
C THR A 78 30.84 37.13 17.24
N GLN A 79 30.47 38.36 17.58
CA GLN A 79 29.75 39.24 16.67
C GLN A 79 30.67 39.50 15.47
N GLN A 80 30.45 38.80 14.38
CA GLN A 80 31.09 39.13 13.11
C GLN A 80 30.38 40.35 12.53
N LEU A 81 31.09 41.48 12.58
CA LEU A 81 30.78 42.70 11.86
C LEU A 81 30.85 42.38 10.35
N LEU A 82 29.71 42.29 9.69
CA LEU A 82 29.66 42.13 8.23
C LEU A 82 29.85 43.49 7.57
N ASP A 83 31.06 43.74 7.10
CA ASP A 83 31.44 44.89 6.31
C ASP A 83 30.59 44.99 5.04
N ARG A 84 29.92 46.13 4.91
CA ARG A 84 29.13 46.55 3.76
C ARG A 84 30.09 46.91 2.62
N LYS A 85 30.25 46.03 1.63
CA LYS A 85 30.78 46.41 0.31
C LYS A 85 29.77 46.10 -0.80
N THR A 86 29.41 47.17 -1.48
CA THR A 86 28.62 47.26 -2.69
C THR A 86 29.34 46.58 -3.85
N THR A 87 28.64 45.71 -4.60
CA THR A 87 28.76 45.61 -6.06
C THR A 87 27.63 44.76 -6.63
N THR A 88 26.99 45.32 -7.65
CA THR A 88 25.83 44.83 -8.37
C THR A 88 26.10 43.50 -9.10
N SER A 89 25.28 42.50 -8.82
CA SER A 89 24.97 41.42 -9.76
C SER A 89 23.49 41.08 -9.58
N LYS A 90 22.73 41.11 -10.68
CA LYS A 90 21.28 40.90 -10.71
C LYS A 90 20.96 39.47 -10.26
N VAL A 91 20.67 39.28 -8.97
CA VAL A 91 20.01 38.07 -8.46
C VAL A 91 18.51 38.22 -8.71
N GLN A 92 18.00 37.51 -9.70
CA GLN A 92 16.55 37.36 -9.88
C GLN A 92 15.96 36.75 -8.61
N LYS A 93 15.03 37.47 -7.98
CA LYS A 93 14.21 36.94 -6.88
C LYS A 93 13.36 35.79 -7.43
N PRO A 94 13.37 34.57 -6.85
CA PRO A 94 12.32 33.62 -7.16
C PRO A 94 11.00 34.21 -6.65
N GLN A 95 10.08 34.49 -7.57
CA GLN A 95 8.71 34.83 -7.22
C GLN A 95 8.13 33.65 -6.42
N LYS A 96 7.94 33.83 -5.10
CA LYS A 96 7.12 32.93 -4.30
C LYS A 96 5.70 33.03 -4.84
N LYS A 97 5.34 32.14 -5.78
CA LYS A 97 3.94 31.81 -5.99
C LYS A 97 3.47 31.24 -4.65
N LYS A 98 2.61 31.98 -3.95
CA LYS A 98 1.81 31.44 -2.85
C LYS A 98 0.84 30.45 -3.50
N ASN A 99 1.33 29.29 -3.90
CA ASN A 99 0.48 28.14 -4.09
C ASN A 99 -0.06 27.88 -2.69
N LYS A 100 -1.31 28.29 -2.43
CA LYS A 100 -2.00 27.84 -1.23
C LYS A 100 -1.99 26.32 -1.34
N CYS A 101 -1.22 25.66 -0.48
CA CYS A 101 -1.31 24.21 -0.35
C CYS A 101 -2.72 23.95 0.18
N ASP A 102 -3.62 23.57 -0.72
CA ASP A 102 -4.99 23.23 -0.37
C ASP A 102 -5.00 21.76 0.08
N TYR A 103 -4.86 21.56 1.38
CA TYR A 103 -4.92 20.24 2.01
C TYR A 103 -6.36 19.75 2.19
N SER A 104 -7.37 20.45 1.65
CA SER A 104 -8.77 20.03 1.75
C SER A 104 -9.04 18.65 1.13
N LYS A 105 -8.16 18.16 0.25
CA LYS A 105 -8.23 16.81 -0.32
C LYS A 105 -7.53 15.75 0.54
N ASP A 106 -6.59 16.15 1.38
CA ASP A 106 -5.82 15.27 2.26
C ASP A 106 -6.38 15.27 3.70
N ASP A 107 -7.36 16.13 4.00
CA ASP A 107 -8.04 16.16 5.29
C ASP A 107 -9.10 15.03 5.36
N PRO A 108 -8.91 13.99 6.20
CA PRO A 108 -9.87 12.89 6.34
C PRO A 108 -11.23 13.34 6.92
N MET A 109 -11.32 14.55 7.48
CA MET A 109 -12.55 15.14 8.02
C MET A 109 -13.35 15.95 6.98
N SER A 110 -12.82 16.08 5.76
CA SER A 110 -13.41 16.82 4.63
C SER A 110 -14.76 16.23 4.19
N SER A 111 -14.89 14.91 4.20
CA SER A 111 -16.09 14.18 3.75
C SER A 111 -17.25 14.18 4.76
N LEU A 112 -17.00 14.51 6.03
CA LEU A 112 -18.01 14.48 7.09
C LEU A 112 -18.94 15.71 7.11
N LYS A 113 -18.68 16.73 6.27
CA LYS A 113 -19.39 18.02 6.32
C LYS A 113 -20.49 18.19 5.28
N GLN A 114 -20.88 17.15 4.54
CA GLN A 114 -22.02 17.25 3.62
C GLN A 114 -23.33 17.00 4.38
N LYS A 115 -24.12 18.06 4.58
CA LYS A 115 -25.53 18.05 4.98
C LYS A 115 -26.38 18.52 3.80
#